data_AF-A0A445BK65-F1
#
_entry.id   AF-A0A445BK65-F1
#
_cell.length_a   1.000
_cell.length_b   1.000
_cell.length_c   1.000
_cell.angle_alpha   90.00
_cell.angle_beta   90.00
_cell.angle_gamma   90.00
#
_symmetry.space_group_name_H-M   'P 1'
#
loop_
_entity.id
_entity.type
_entity.pdbx_description
1 polymer ?
#
loop_
_entity_poly.entity_id
_entity_poly.type
_entity_poly.pdbx_seq_one_letter_code
_entity_poly.pdbx_strand_id
1 'polypeptide(L)'
;MPQSVVSASAANYSSSSSSSEIPVLSGRFHDWVFECHGFWHNAVLIIASFLFVLYLALQSRNSFRKLSHGRSHIIISYYFSLWLVSLLNLAWSTFQVWECSPGKELAWNLLSLFTKSGMLFLEVSLLAFLFEGNNATGLEPLTRTFGISGIVVGFDILLKAIYLFAFGIPLFIDTNDSNHHTKWNLWVIHKLVLTVIYGFILFMYHSKWRERLPARPAFYKYVTIMFIMNALALFACGLSGNGTAFGFWLYHVTVVCYHAFYLPLLYITFLADFFQEEDLHLENVYYSEMKDAGFFETDWE
;
A
#
# COMPACT_ATOMS: atom_id res chain seq x y z
N MET A 1 2.75 48.94 -49.56
CA MET A 1 1.39 49.41 -49.92
C MET A 1 1.43 50.05 -51.29
N PRO A 2 0.30 50.07 -52.04
CA PRO A 2 -0.93 49.28 -51.87
C PRO A 2 -0.66 47.85 -52.43
N GLN A 3 -1.56 47.02 -52.99
CA GLN A 3 -3.04 46.79 -52.87
C GLN A 3 -3.23 45.43 -52.10
N SER A 4 -4.36 44.76 -51.82
CA SER A 4 -5.74 44.57 -52.37
C SER A 4 -5.81 43.77 -53.70
N VAL A 5 -6.80 42.89 -53.95
CA VAL A 5 -8.22 42.86 -53.54
C VAL A 5 -8.74 41.46 -53.14
N VAL A 6 -9.63 41.47 -52.15
CA VAL A 6 -10.54 40.44 -51.61
C VAL A 6 -11.46 39.77 -52.64
N SER A 7 -11.81 38.48 -52.47
CA SER A 7 -13.19 37.94 -52.62
C SER A 7 -13.30 36.48 -52.19
N ALA A 8 -14.52 36.04 -51.84
CA ALA A 8 -14.82 34.70 -51.35
C ALA A 8 -16.03 34.08 -52.08
N SER A 9 -16.11 32.74 -52.08
CA SER A 9 -17.37 32.01 -52.27
C SER A 9 -17.30 30.66 -51.55
N ALA A 10 -18.41 30.24 -50.95
CA ALA A 10 -18.55 28.94 -50.30
C ALA A 10 -19.25 27.96 -51.26
N ALA A 11 -18.94 26.67 -51.12
CA ALA A 11 -19.67 25.58 -51.75
C ALA A 11 -19.96 24.49 -50.70
N ASN A 12 -21.23 24.25 -50.41
CA ASN A 12 -21.65 23.18 -49.51
C ASN A 12 -21.41 21.81 -50.16
N TYR A 13 -20.83 20.87 -49.41
CA TYR A 13 -20.99 19.44 -49.67
C TYR A 13 -21.49 18.74 -48.40
N SER A 14 -22.81 18.61 -48.30
CA SER A 14 -23.47 17.82 -47.27
C SER A 14 -23.47 16.34 -47.64
N SER A 15 -22.45 15.60 -47.19
CA SER A 15 -22.43 14.13 -47.27
C SER A 15 -22.90 13.52 -45.94
N SER A 16 -24.15 13.07 -45.88
CA SER A 16 -24.74 12.42 -44.72
C SER A 16 -24.25 10.96 -44.58
N SER A 17 -23.17 10.76 -43.83
CA SER A 17 -22.72 9.41 -43.42
C SER A 17 -23.27 9.07 -42.03
N SER A 18 -24.36 8.31 -41.99
CA SER A 18 -24.93 7.79 -40.74
C SER A 18 -24.05 6.68 -40.16
N SER A 19 -23.32 6.97 -39.07
CA SER A 19 -22.49 5.99 -38.37
C SER A 19 -22.69 6.06 -36.85
N SER A 20 -23.54 5.15 -36.36
CA SER A 20 -23.62 4.62 -34.98
C SER A 20 -22.90 5.39 -33.86
N GLU A 21 -23.67 6.00 -32.96
CA GLU A 21 -23.12 6.55 -31.72
C GLU A 21 -22.65 5.45 -30.74
N ILE A 22 -21.67 5.80 -29.90
CA ILE A 22 -21.12 5.02 -28.77
C ILE A 22 -20.21 3.82 -29.17
N PRO A 23 -19.03 3.60 -28.53
CA PRO A 23 -18.43 4.31 -27.40
C PRO A 23 -17.05 4.96 -27.71
N VAL A 24 -16.99 6.30 -27.69
CA VAL A 24 -15.73 7.06 -27.58
C VAL A 24 -14.93 6.67 -26.32
N LEU A 25 -15.63 6.11 -25.31
CA LEU A 25 -15.03 5.54 -24.11
C LEU A 25 -13.99 4.44 -24.42
N SER A 26 -14.20 3.61 -25.45
CA SER A 26 -13.33 2.46 -25.73
C SER A 26 -11.93 2.89 -26.21
N GLY A 27 -11.85 3.79 -27.19
CA GLY A 27 -10.57 4.34 -27.66
C GLY A 27 -9.80 5.03 -26.52
N ARG A 28 -10.51 5.84 -25.72
CA ARG A 28 -9.94 6.54 -24.56
C ARG A 28 -9.43 5.60 -23.45
N PHE A 29 -9.94 4.36 -23.38
CA PHE A 29 -9.39 3.30 -22.53
C PHE A 29 -8.21 2.55 -23.20
N HIS A 30 -8.11 2.53 -24.52
CA HIS A 30 -6.99 1.88 -25.22
C HIS A 30 -5.73 2.76 -25.21
N ASP A 31 -5.84 4.05 -25.53
CA ASP A 31 -4.71 4.98 -25.49
C ASP A 31 -4.16 5.12 -24.05
N TRP A 32 -5.07 5.15 -23.07
CA TRP A 32 -4.81 5.23 -21.62
C TRP A 32 -3.74 4.26 -21.12
N VAL A 33 -3.75 3.00 -21.58
CA VAL A 33 -2.84 1.98 -21.04
C VAL A 33 -1.41 2.15 -21.57
N PHE A 34 -1.21 2.79 -22.72
CA PHE A 34 0.07 2.75 -23.43
C PHE A 34 0.97 3.98 -23.18
N GLU A 35 0.42 5.20 -23.11
CA GLU A 35 1.24 6.40 -23.32
C GLU A 35 2.08 6.88 -22.13
N CYS A 36 1.60 6.77 -20.87
CA CYS A 36 2.22 7.55 -19.77
C CYS A 36 3.28 6.79 -18.94
N HIS A 37 3.05 5.53 -18.59
CA HIS A 37 4.00 4.66 -17.85
C HIS A 37 4.20 3.27 -18.50
N GLY A 38 3.56 3.03 -19.65
CA GLY A 38 3.64 1.78 -20.40
C GLY A 38 2.69 0.67 -19.92
N PHE A 39 2.15 -0.09 -20.88
CA PHE A 39 1.10 -1.08 -20.67
C PHE A 39 1.35 -2.06 -19.52
N TRP A 40 2.55 -2.64 -19.48
CA TRP A 40 2.90 -3.70 -18.52
C TRP A 40 2.99 -3.20 -17.07
N HIS A 41 3.41 -1.95 -16.85
CA HIS A 41 3.45 -1.34 -15.53
C HIS A 41 2.03 -1.26 -14.94
N ASN A 42 1.14 -0.60 -15.68
CA ASN A 42 -0.23 -0.32 -15.25
C ASN A 42 -1.02 -1.63 -15.09
N ALA A 43 -0.87 -2.57 -16.05
CA ALA A 43 -1.53 -3.87 -16.00
C ALA A 43 -1.12 -4.70 -14.78
N VAL A 44 0.18 -4.81 -14.48
CA VAL A 44 0.67 -5.58 -13.31
C VAL A 44 0.14 -5.00 -12.00
N LEU A 45 0.16 -3.67 -11.83
CA LEU A 45 -0.33 -3.03 -10.61
C LEU A 45 -1.84 -3.16 -10.41
N ILE A 46 -2.63 -2.97 -11.48
CA ILE A 46 -4.10 -3.11 -11.41
C ILE A 46 -4.48 -4.57 -11.14
N ILE A 47 -3.86 -5.53 -11.84
CA ILE A 47 -4.14 -6.97 -11.65
C ILE A 47 -3.76 -7.42 -10.23
N ALA A 48 -2.57 -7.06 -9.73
CA ALA A 48 -2.15 -7.42 -8.37
C ALA A 48 -3.09 -6.83 -7.30
N SER A 49 -3.43 -5.54 -7.42
CA SER A 49 -4.34 -4.85 -6.49
C SER A 49 -5.75 -5.44 -6.53
N PHE A 50 -6.29 -5.70 -7.73
CA PHE A 50 -7.61 -6.29 -7.90
C PHE A 50 -7.69 -7.72 -7.36
N LEU A 51 -6.70 -8.57 -7.66
CA LEU A 51 -6.65 -9.94 -7.13
C LEU A 51 -6.58 -9.95 -5.59
N PHE A 52 -5.83 -9.03 -4.98
CA PHE A 52 -5.77 -8.93 -3.52
C PHE A 52 -7.09 -8.42 -2.91
N VAL A 53 -7.72 -7.40 -3.49
CA VAL A 53 -9.06 -6.95 -3.05
C VAL A 53 -10.11 -8.06 -3.22
N LEU A 54 -10.09 -8.81 -4.32
CA LEU A 54 -10.98 -9.95 -4.57
C LEU A 54 -10.75 -11.08 -3.56
N TYR A 55 -9.50 -11.39 -3.25
CA TYR A 55 -9.13 -12.38 -2.23
C TYR A 55 -9.65 -11.96 -0.84
N LEU A 56 -9.44 -10.69 -0.44
CA LEU A 56 -10.00 -10.15 0.80
C LEU A 56 -11.54 -10.19 0.79
N ALA A 57 -12.19 -9.88 -0.34
CA ALA A 57 -13.65 -9.93 -0.49
C ALA A 57 -14.20 -11.34 -0.27
N LEU A 58 -13.61 -12.35 -0.91
CA LEU A 58 -14.02 -13.76 -0.76
C LEU A 58 -13.81 -14.25 0.69
N GLN A 59 -12.64 -13.96 1.28
CA GLN A 59 -12.31 -14.40 2.63
C GLN A 59 -13.05 -13.63 3.73
N SER A 60 -13.53 -12.41 3.45
CA SER A 60 -14.18 -11.53 4.44
C SER A 60 -15.35 -12.19 5.18
N ARG A 61 -16.17 -13.00 4.49
CA ARG A 61 -17.30 -13.71 5.11
C ARG A 61 -16.86 -14.69 6.20
N ASN A 62 -15.67 -15.28 6.07
CA ASN A 62 -15.09 -16.18 7.06
C ASN A 62 -14.40 -15.37 8.16
N SER A 63 -13.55 -14.42 7.79
CA SER A 63 -12.83 -13.55 8.74
C SER A 63 -13.78 -12.75 9.64
N PHE A 64 -14.86 -12.14 9.12
CA PHE A 64 -15.84 -11.44 9.95
C PHE A 64 -16.59 -12.36 10.91
N ARG A 65 -16.84 -13.63 10.55
CA ARG A 65 -17.45 -14.60 11.49
C ARG A 65 -16.47 -14.96 12.62
N LYS A 66 -15.17 -15.14 12.33
CA LYS A 66 -14.13 -15.35 13.35
C LYS A 66 -13.99 -14.13 14.27
N LEU A 67 -13.77 -12.95 13.69
CA LEU A 67 -13.67 -11.65 14.39
C LEU A 67 -14.93 -11.26 15.18
N SER A 68 -16.09 -11.86 14.88
CA SER A 68 -17.31 -11.67 15.68
C SER A 68 -17.35 -12.51 16.96
N HIS A 69 -16.51 -13.53 17.09
CA HIS A 69 -16.42 -14.39 18.28
C HIS A 69 -15.13 -14.09 19.06
N GLY A 70 -14.00 -13.93 18.36
CA GLY A 70 -12.76 -13.41 18.92
C GLY A 70 -12.91 -11.92 19.28
N ARG A 71 -12.94 -11.58 20.57
CA ARG A 71 -13.16 -10.20 21.08
C ARG A 71 -11.94 -9.27 20.90
N SER A 72 -11.14 -9.50 19.87
CA SER A 72 -9.86 -8.86 19.55
C SER A 72 -10.04 -7.53 18.79
N HIS A 73 -10.63 -6.52 19.45
CA HIS A 73 -10.94 -5.20 18.86
C HIS A 73 -9.81 -4.56 18.03
N ILE A 74 -8.53 -4.77 18.40
CA ILE A 74 -7.38 -4.25 17.67
C ILE A 74 -7.23 -4.92 16.29
N ILE A 75 -7.48 -6.23 16.19
CA ILE A 75 -7.33 -6.98 14.94
C ILE A 75 -8.52 -6.73 14.00
N ILE A 76 -9.71 -6.49 14.56
CA ILE A 76 -10.84 -5.90 13.83
C ILE A 76 -10.44 -4.55 13.21
N SER A 77 -9.84 -3.66 14.01
CA SER A 77 -9.39 -2.33 13.55
C SER A 77 -8.31 -2.44 12.46
N TYR A 78 -7.30 -3.29 12.67
CA TYR A 78 -6.22 -3.52 11.72
C TYR A 78 -6.71 -4.17 10.41
N TYR A 79 -7.66 -5.12 10.47
CA TYR A 79 -8.30 -5.69 9.28
C TYR A 79 -9.14 -4.66 8.51
N PHE A 80 -9.84 -3.78 9.22
CA PHE A 80 -10.56 -2.65 8.60
C PHE A 80 -9.59 -1.66 7.94
N SER A 81 -8.48 -1.30 8.60
CA SER A 81 -7.43 -0.47 7.99
C SER A 81 -6.80 -1.15 6.77
N LEU A 82 -6.54 -2.45 6.82
CA LEU A 82 -6.04 -3.22 5.67
C LEU A 82 -7.02 -3.19 4.50
N TRP A 83 -8.32 -3.36 4.76
CA TRP A 83 -9.37 -3.20 3.74
C TRP A 83 -9.40 -1.82 3.11
N LEU A 84 -9.38 -0.77 3.95
CA LEU A 84 -9.40 0.62 3.52
C LEU A 84 -8.17 0.93 2.63
N VAL A 85 -6.97 0.56 3.08
CA VAL A 85 -5.73 0.81 2.32
C VAL A 85 -5.65 -0.06 1.06
N SER A 86 -6.24 -1.26 1.05
CA SER A 86 -6.35 -2.10 -0.15
C SER A 86 -7.26 -1.46 -1.21
N LEU A 87 -8.40 -0.90 -0.80
CA LEU A 87 -9.28 -0.13 -1.69
C LEU A 87 -8.61 1.16 -2.19
N LEU A 88 -7.84 1.86 -1.35
CA LEU A 88 -7.03 3.01 -1.78
C LEU A 88 -5.96 2.62 -2.79
N ASN A 89 -5.26 1.50 -2.58
CA ASN A 89 -4.24 1.02 -3.51
C ASN A 89 -4.82 0.63 -4.86
N LEU A 90 -5.99 -0.03 -4.87
CA LEU A 90 -6.74 -0.31 -6.09
C LEU A 90 -7.12 1.00 -6.80
N ALA A 91 -7.70 1.98 -6.09
CA ALA A 91 -8.03 3.29 -6.66
C ALA A 91 -6.79 4.04 -7.19
N TRP A 92 -5.67 3.99 -6.48
CA TRP A 92 -4.41 4.57 -6.92
C TRP A 92 -3.90 3.91 -8.21
N SER A 93 -3.99 2.58 -8.31
CA SER A 93 -3.61 1.84 -9.53
C SER A 93 -4.53 2.14 -10.72
N THR A 94 -5.84 2.33 -10.52
CA THR A 94 -6.78 2.63 -11.61
C THR A 94 -6.77 4.10 -12.04
N PHE A 95 -6.44 5.03 -11.14
CA PHE A 95 -6.44 6.47 -11.42
C PHE A 95 -5.07 7.07 -11.80
N GLN A 96 -4.06 6.26 -12.14
CA GLN A 96 -2.75 6.74 -12.63
C GLN A 96 -2.85 7.75 -13.79
N VAL A 97 -3.91 7.69 -14.61
CA VAL A 97 -4.21 8.67 -15.67
C VAL A 97 -4.49 10.09 -15.17
N TRP A 98 -4.78 10.28 -13.88
CA TRP A 98 -4.94 11.62 -13.30
C TRP A 98 -3.61 12.34 -13.07
N GLU A 99 -2.47 11.63 -13.10
CA GLU A 99 -1.14 12.25 -13.15
C GLU A 99 -0.91 12.93 -14.52
N CYS A 100 -1.38 12.28 -15.59
CA CYS A 100 -1.12 12.67 -16.98
C CYS A 100 -2.25 13.54 -17.58
N SER A 101 -3.29 13.85 -16.79
CA SER A 101 -4.46 14.63 -17.20
C SER A 101 -4.39 16.03 -16.58
N PRO A 102 -4.14 17.11 -17.36
CA PRO A 102 -4.03 18.46 -16.82
C PRO A 102 -5.29 18.87 -16.04
N GLY A 103 -5.10 19.55 -14.91
CA GLY A 103 -6.18 20.01 -14.04
C GLY A 103 -6.76 18.97 -13.07
N LYS A 104 -6.20 17.75 -12.99
CA LYS A 104 -6.55 16.74 -11.96
C LYS A 104 -5.49 16.50 -10.89
N GLU A 105 -4.39 17.25 -10.96
CA GLU A 105 -3.20 17.12 -10.10
C GLU A 105 -3.52 17.11 -8.61
N LEU A 106 -4.46 17.95 -8.13
CA LEU A 106 -4.86 17.98 -6.71
C LEU A 106 -5.48 16.66 -6.25
N ALA A 107 -6.32 16.04 -7.09
CA ALA A 107 -6.96 14.76 -6.78
C ALA A 107 -5.94 13.61 -6.82
N TRP A 108 -5.01 13.64 -7.78
CA TRP A 108 -3.90 12.68 -7.85
C TRP A 108 -2.95 12.77 -6.65
N ASN A 109 -2.57 14.00 -6.26
CA ASN A 109 -1.72 14.25 -5.11
C ASN A 109 -2.38 13.80 -3.79
N LEU A 110 -3.68 14.08 -3.58
CA LEU A 110 -4.40 13.61 -2.40
C LEU A 110 -4.53 12.08 -2.36
N LEU A 111 -4.84 11.43 -3.49
CA LEU A 111 -4.95 9.97 -3.56
C LEU A 111 -3.60 9.30 -3.32
N SER A 112 -2.53 9.81 -3.94
CA SER A 112 -1.15 9.34 -3.72
C SER A 112 -0.67 9.55 -2.28
N LEU A 113 -1.00 10.69 -1.67
CA LEU A 113 -0.70 11.00 -0.28
C LEU A 113 -1.34 9.96 0.65
N PHE A 114 -2.68 9.84 0.57
CA PHE A 114 -3.46 9.03 1.49
C PHE A 114 -3.19 7.52 1.33
N THR A 115 -2.93 7.06 0.10
CA THR A 115 -2.52 5.67 -0.17
C THR A 115 -1.17 5.36 0.46
N LYS A 116 -0.14 6.20 0.23
CA LYS A 116 1.21 5.97 0.76
C LYS A 116 1.29 6.14 2.28
N SER A 117 0.54 7.08 2.86
CA SER A 117 0.43 7.19 4.32
C SER A 117 -0.35 6.02 4.94
N GLY A 118 -1.37 5.50 4.24
CA GLY A 118 -2.13 4.33 4.69
C GLY A 118 -1.28 3.05 4.73
N MET A 119 -0.42 2.82 3.74
CA MET A 119 0.52 1.70 3.75
C MET A 119 1.52 1.82 4.92
N LEU A 120 2.07 3.02 5.13
CA LEU A 120 2.99 3.30 6.23
C LEU A 120 2.31 3.21 7.61
N PHE A 121 1.02 3.54 7.71
CA PHE A 121 0.25 3.32 8.93
C PHE A 121 0.16 1.85 9.31
N LEU A 122 -0.13 0.98 8.34
CA LEU A 122 -0.08 -0.47 8.55
C LEU A 122 1.35 -0.95 8.87
N GLU A 123 2.38 -0.29 8.33
CA GLU A 123 3.80 -0.61 8.57
C GLU A 123 4.19 -0.30 10.02
N VAL A 124 3.95 0.93 10.47
CA VAL A 124 4.33 1.40 11.82
C VAL A 124 3.45 0.80 12.91
N SER A 125 2.15 0.59 12.68
CA SER A 125 1.27 -0.07 13.66
C SER A 125 1.64 -1.54 13.86
N LEU A 126 2.01 -2.27 12.79
CA LEU A 126 2.51 -3.64 12.88
C LEU A 126 3.85 -3.71 13.63
N LEU A 127 4.80 -2.82 13.30
CA LEU A 127 6.08 -2.74 14.02
C LEU A 127 5.89 -2.41 15.50
N ALA A 128 4.98 -1.49 15.84
CA ALA A 128 4.69 -1.15 17.23
C ALA A 128 4.01 -2.31 17.99
N PHE A 129 3.02 -2.99 17.40
CA PHE A 129 2.40 -4.20 17.95
C PHE A 129 3.46 -5.28 18.28
N LEU A 130 4.39 -5.51 17.35
CA LEU A 130 5.41 -6.56 17.49
C LEU A 130 6.57 -6.18 18.42
N PHE A 131 6.79 -4.89 18.69
CA PHE A 131 7.78 -4.40 19.65
C PHE A 131 7.27 -4.39 21.10
N GLU A 132 5.95 -4.29 21.31
CA GLU A 132 5.27 -4.38 22.62
C GLU A 132 5.18 -5.85 23.15
N GLY A 133 5.91 -6.78 22.52
CA GLY A 133 5.76 -8.23 22.64
C GLY A 133 5.71 -8.79 24.06
N ASN A 134 4.78 -9.74 24.27
CA ASN A 134 4.52 -10.50 25.51
C ASN A 134 4.12 -9.70 26.77
N ASN A 135 4.27 -8.37 26.79
CA ASN A 135 4.02 -7.54 27.96
C ASN A 135 2.64 -6.84 27.93
N ALA A 136 1.86 -7.04 26.86
CA ALA A 136 0.64 -6.29 26.54
C ALA A 136 -0.58 -7.21 26.28
N THR A 137 -0.97 -8.01 27.27
CA THR A 137 -2.24 -8.77 27.26
C THR A 137 -3.49 -7.91 27.53
N GLY A 138 -3.35 -6.59 27.66
CA GLY A 138 -4.44 -5.64 27.90
C GLY A 138 -4.75 -4.73 26.69
N LEU A 139 -6.00 -4.26 26.61
CA LEU A 139 -6.46 -3.38 25.52
C LEU A 139 -5.80 -1.99 25.54
N GLU A 140 -5.39 -1.48 26.71
CA GLU A 140 -4.79 -0.16 26.88
C GLU A 140 -3.42 0.02 26.20
N PRO A 141 -2.37 -0.79 26.48
CA PRO A 141 -1.08 -0.66 25.80
C PRO A 141 -1.21 -0.82 24.28
N LEU A 142 -2.15 -1.65 23.82
CA LEU A 142 -2.37 -1.93 22.40
C LEU A 142 -3.18 -0.82 21.68
N THR A 143 -4.11 -0.17 22.37
CA THR A 143 -4.75 1.06 21.89
C THR A 143 -3.73 2.20 21.83
N ARG A 144 -2.79 2.25 22.78
CA ARG A 144 -1.69 3.23 22.81
C ARG A 144 -0.73 3.05 21.63
N THR A 145 -0.33 1.83 21.24
CA THR A 145 0.54 1.64 20.05
C THR A 145 -0.15 2.08 18.76
N PHE A 146 -1.43 1.73 18.57
CA PHE A 146 -2.23 2.19 17.43
C PHE A 146 -2.34 3.73 17.41
N GLY A 147 -2.62 4.36 18.56
CA GLY A 147 -2.63 5.82 18.71
C GLY A 147 -1.29 6.48 18.39
N ILE A 148 -0.16 5.94 18.89
CA ILE A 148 1.19 6.44 18.59
C ILE A 148 1.49 6.35 17.09
N SER A 149 1.19 5.22 16.44
CA SER A 149 1.37 5.08 15.00
C SER A 149 0.49 6.06 14.20
N GLY A 150 -0.73 6.32 14.66
CA GLY A 150 -1.63 7.31 14.07
C GLY A 150 -1.10 8.74 14.19
N ILE A 151 -0.49 9.10 15.32
CA ILE A 151 0.15 10.40 15.53
C ILE A 151 1.39 10.55 14.63
N VAL A 152 2.26 9.54 14.58
CA VAL A 152 3.46 9.52 13.71
C VAL A 152 3.09 9.69 12.24
N VAL A 153 2.06 8.97 11.77
CA VAL A 153 1.55 9.11 10.40
C VAL A 153 0.83 10.43 10.19
N GLY A 154 0.12 10.95 11.18
CA GLY A 154 -0.48 12.29 11.13
C GLY A 154 0.55 13.38 10.89
N PHE A 155 1.72 13.30 11.54
CA PHE A 155 2.84 14.20 11.27
C PHE A 155 3.46 13.99 9.89
N ASP A 156 3.60 12.75 9.40
CA ASP A 156 4.09 12.46 8.05
C ASP A 156 3.15 12.99 6.95
N ILE A 157 1.83 12.81 7.11
CA ILE A 157 0.79 13.39 6.24
C ILE A 157 0.87 14.91 6.27
N LEU A 158 0.90 15.53 7.45
CA LEU A 158 0.92 16.98 7.61
C LEU A 158 2.18 17.60 6.98
N LEU A 159 3.34 16.97 7.19
CA LEU A 159 4.62 17.39 6.58
C LEU A 159 4.54 17.33 5.05
N LYS A 160 4.09 16.19 4.49
CA LYS A 160 3.94 16.02 3.04
C LYS A 160 2.90 16.97 2.45
N ALA A 161 1.80 17.23 3.16
CA ALA A 161 0.78 18.20 2.77
C ALA A 161 1.31 19.64 2.74
N ILE A 162 2.16 20.05 3.70
CA ILE A 162 2.83 21.36 3.66
C ILE A 162 3.77 21.47 2.45
N TYR A 163 4.58 20.44 2.17
CA TYR A 163 5.47 20.45 1.00
C TYR A 163 4.70 20.50 -0.34
N LEU A 164 3.54 19.83 -0.43
CA LEU A 164 2.67 19.87 -1.61
C LEU A 164 1.95 21.21 -1.76
N PHE A 165 1.23 21.67 -0.73
CA PHE A 165 0.29 22.79 -0.84
C PHE A 165 0.88 24.17 -0.50
N ALA A 166 1.90 24.26 0.36
CA ALA A 166 2.52 25.53 0.73
C ALA A 166 3.80 25.82 -0.07
N PHE A 167 4.60 24.79 -0.40
CA PHE A 167 5.81 24.93 -1.23
C PHE A 167 5.59 24.59 -2.70
N GLY A 168 4.43 24.03 -3.08
CA GLY A 168 4.10 23.71 -4.48
C GLY A 168 4.97 22.59 -5.10
N ILE A 169 5.70 21.81 -4.30
CA ILE A 169 6.66 20.83 -4.81
C ILE A 169 5.91 19.55 -5.26
N PRO A 170 6.07 19.09 -6.51
CA PRO A 170 5.43 17.86 -7.00
C PRO A 170 6.05 16.59 -6.37
N LEU A 171 5.62 16.22 -5.16
CA LEU A 171 6.08 14.99 -4.50
C LEU A 171 5.60 13.70 -5.19
N PHE A 172 4.49 13.75 -5.94
CA PHE A 172 3.86 12.59 -6.58
C PHE A 172 3.61 12.75 -8.09
N ILE A 173 4.17 13.78 -8.71
CA ILE A 173 4.22 13.93 -10.17
C ILE A 173 5.66 13.71 -10.59
N ASP A 174 5.89 12.82 -11.56
CA ASP A 174 7.22 12.46 -12.08
C ASP A 174 7.56 13.20 -13.39
N THR A 175 7.38 14.52 -13.39
CA THR A 175 7.99 15.39 -14.40
C THR A 175 9.51 15.30 -14.35
N ASN A 176 10.13 15.17 -15.53
CA ASN A 176 11.56 14.91 -15.72
C ASN A 176 12.49 16.11 -15.40
N ASP A 177 12.03 17.07 -14.57
CA ASP A 177 12.77 18.27 -14.21
C ASP A 177 13.74 18.00 -13.04
N SER A 178 15.02 17.88 -13.40
CA SER A 178 16.16 17.55 -12.53
C SER A 178 16.39 18.50 -11.35
N ASN A 179 15.77 19.69 -11.34
CA ASN A 179 15.96 20.72 -10.31
C ASN A 179 15.41 20.33 -8.91
N HIS A 180 14.65 19.24 -8.78
CA HIS A 180 13.96 18.85 -7.55
C HIS A 180 14.81 18.00 -6.58
N HIS A 181 16.05 18.41 -6.28
CA HIS A 181 16.89 17.74 -5.26
C HIS A 181 16.19 17.62 -3.88
N THR A 182 15.29 18.55 -3.55
CA THR A 182 14.47 18.52 -2.32
C THR A 182 13.48 17.34 -2.27
N LYS A 183 12.88 16.96 -3.41
CA LYS A 183 12.03 15.75 -3.54
C LYS A 183 12.85 14.52 -3.17
N TRP A 184 14.00 14.32 -3.81
CA TRP A 184 14.86 13.17 -3.56
C TRP A 184 15.43 13.15 -2.14
N ASN A 185 15.87 14.28 -1.59
CA ASN A 185 16.39 14.34 -0.21
C ASN A 185 15.34 13.95 0.84
N LEU A 186 14.08 14.39 0.69
CA LEU A 186 13.00 14.00 1.61
C LEU A 186 12.72 12.49 1.52
N TRP A 187 12.67 11.94 0.31
CA TRP A 187 12.48 10.51 0.08
C TRP A 187 13.66 9.65 0.58
N VAL A 188 14.91 10.13 0.43
CA VAL A 188 16.12 9.51 1.00
C VAL A 188 16.03 9.48 2.52
N ILE A 189 15.75 10.60 3.19
CA ILE A 189 15.64 10.65 4.65
C ILE A 189 14.57 9.68 5.16
N HIS A 190 13.40 9.67 4.51
CA HIS A 190 12.29 8.80 4.88
C HIS A 190 12.63 7.30 4.73
N LYS A 191 13.25 6.90 3.61
CA LYS A 191 13.69 5.51 3.40
C LYS A 191 14.92 5.13 4.25
N LEU A 192 15.77 6.08 4.62
CA LEU A 192 16.88 5.88 5.55
C LEU A 192 16.35 5.54 6.95
N VAL A 193 15.39 6.32 7.47
CA VAL A 193 14.78 6.07 8.78
C VAL A 193 14.13 4.68 8.84
N LEU A 194 13.34 4.30 7.83
CA LEU A 194 12.76 2.95 7.76
C LEU A 194 13.84 1.86 7.69
N THR A 195 14.87 2.03 6.85
CA THR A 195 15.98 1.06 6.72
C THR A 195 16.75 0.89 8.03
N VAL A 196 16.97 1.98 8.79
CA VAL A 196 17.60 1.93 10.12
C VAL A 196 16.72 1.21 11.14
N ILE A 197 15.40 1.46 11.15
CA ILE A 197 14.46 0.76 12.05
C ILE A 197 14.44 -0.74 11.76
N TYR A 198 14.27 -1.14 10.49
CA TYR A 198 14.30 -2.56 10.10
C TYR A 198 15.66 -3.22 10.38
N GLY A 199 16.77 -2.51 10.11
CA GLY A 199 18.12 -2.98 10.42
C GLY A 199 18.36 -3.16 11.93
N PHE A 200 17.81 -2.27 12.76
CA PHE A 200 17.86 -2.39 14.22
C PHE A 200 17.07 -3.60 14.74
N ILE A 201 15.91 -3.91 14.14
CA ILE A 201 15.12 -5.10 14.49
C ILE A 201 15.87 -6.39 14.10
N LEU A 202 16.50 -6.44 12.92
CA LEU A 202 17.37 -7.56 12.52
C LEU A 202 18.59 -7.70 13.45
N PHE A 203 19.19 -6.58 13.86
CA PHE A 203 20.29 -6.58 14.82
C PHE A 203 19.85 -7.08 16.21
N MET A 204 18.68 -6.67 16.71
CA MET A 204 18.11 -7.22 17.95
C MET A 204 17.87 -8.73 17.87
N TYR A 205 17.42 -9.24 16.71
CA TYR A 205 17.20 -10.67 16.48
C TYR A 205 18.48 -11.50 16.49
N HIS A 206 19.58 -11.00 15.90
CA HIS A 206 20.89 -11.66 15.93
C HIS A 206 21.65 -11.46 17.26
N SER A 207 21.22 -10.50 18.08
CA SER A 207 21.79 -10.21 19.39
C SER A 207 21.12 -11.03 20.51
N LYS A 208 21.67 -10.97 21.73
CA LYS A 208 21.07 -11.54 22.95
C LYS A 208 19.73 -10.89 23.34
N TRP A 209 19.28 -9.87 22.59
CA TRP A 209 18.03 -9.15 22.81
C TRP A 209 16.83 -9.82 22.12
N ARG A 210 17.04 -10.95 21.43
CA ARG A 210 15.99 -11.74 20.75
C ARG A 210 14.82 -12.12 21.65
N GLU A 211 15.02 -12.30 22.95
CA GLU A 211 13.98 -12.61 23.94
C GLU A 211 12.88 -11.53 24.03
N ARG A 212 13.16 -10.31 23.56
CA ARG A 212 12.19 -9.20 23.48
C ARG A 212 11.36 -9.18 22.19
N LEU A 213 11.69 -10.02 21.21
CA LEU A 213 11.01 -10.09 19.91
C LEU A 213 10.06 -11.31 19.86
N PRO A 214 8.90 -11.20 19.20
CA PRO A 214 7.95 -12.32 19.09
C PRO A 214 8.59 -13.48 18.33
N ALA A 215 8.49 -14.69 18.88
CA ALA A 215 9.19 -15.88 18.40
C ALA A 215 8.67 -16.47 17.06
N ARG A 216 7.88 -15.70 16.29
CA ARG A 216 7.23 -16.15 15.05
C ARG A 216 8.20 -16.17 13.87
N PRO A 217 8.42 -17.30 13.18
CA PRO A 217 9.34 -17.36 12.03
C PRO A 217 8.82 -16.60 10.80
N ALA A 218 7.51 -16.35 10.69
CA ALA A 218 6.92 -15.52 9.64
C ALA A 218 7.35 -14.04 9.76
N PHE A 219 7.41 -13.50 10.98
CA PHE A 219 7.83 -12.13 11.23
C PHE A 219 9.26 -11.85 10.77
N TYR A 220 10.20 -12.77 11.04
CA TYR A 220 11.59 -12.62 10.58
C TYR A 220 11.68 -12.52 9.03
N LYS A 221 10.88 -13.32 8.31
CA LYS A 221 10.81 -13.24 6.84
C LYS A 221 10.28 -11.88 6.38
N TYR A 222 9.20 -11.39 6.99
CA TYR A 222 8.65 -10.05 6.71
C TYR A 222 9.69 -8.94 6.93
N VAL A 223 10.33 -8.89 8.11
CA VAL A 223 11.36 -7.89 8.46
C VAL A 223 12.53 -7.94 7.47
N THR A 224 12.99 -9.14 7.10
CA THR A 224 14.09 -9.31 6.13
C THR A 224 13.71 -8.77 4.75
N ILE A 225 12.52 -9.10 4.24
CA ILE A 225 12.03 -8.62 2.94
C ILE A 225 11.87 -7.09 2.96
N MET A 226 11.26 -6.54 4.02
CA MET A 226 11.05 -5.09 4.18
C MET A 226 12.36 -4.31 4.35
N PHE A 227 13.36 -4.89 5.01
CA PHE A 227 14.71 -4.32 5.07
C PHE A 227 15.34 -4.23 3.67
N ILE A 228 15.33 -5.34 2.91
CA ILE A 228 15.89 -5.39 1.56
C ILE A 228 15.16 -4.41 0.62
N MET A 229 13.82 -4.38 0.67
CA MET A 229 13.01 -3.45 -0.12
C MET A 229 13.28 -1.97 0.21
N ASN A 230 13.37 -1.62 1.49
CA ASN A 230 13.67 -0.25 1.90
C ASN A 230 15.13 0.15 1.61
N ALA A 231 16.09 -0.76 1.72
CA ALA A 231 17.49 -0.53 1.34
C ALA A 231 17.67 -0.35 -0.18
N LEU A 232 16.97 -1.15 -1.00
CA LEU A 232 16.94 -0.97 -2.47
C LEU A 232 16.28 0.35 -2.85
N ALA A 233 15.17 0.73 -2.22
CA ALA A 233 14.52 2.02 -2.44
C ALA A 233 15.40 3.21 -2.00
N LEU A 234 16.12 3.08 -0.88
CA LEU A 234 17.09 4.09 -0.42
C LEU A 234 18.23 4.28 -1.42
N PHE A 235 18.79 3.18 -1.92
CA PHE A 235 19.84 3.19 -2.95
C PHE A 235 19.33 3.81 -4.26
N ALA A 236 18.12 3.46 -4.69
CA ALA A 236 17.47 4.04 -5.87
C ALA A 236 17.24 5.56 -5.72
N CYS A 237 16.70 6.02 -4.58
CA CYS A 237 16.51 7.45 -4.30
C CYS A 237 17.83 8.22 -4.28
N GLY A 238 18.91 7.65 -3.73
CA GLY A 238 20.25 8.25 -3.75
C GLY A 238 20.86 8.34 -5.15
N LEU A 239 20.69 7.30 -5.97
CA LEU A 239 21.10 7.30 -7.38
C LEU A 239 20.29 8.28 -8.24
N SER A 240 19.00 8.41 -7.94
CA SER A 240 18.08 9.34 -8.65
C SER A 240 18.37 10.80 -8.29
N GLY A 241 18.68 11.09 -7.02
CA GLY A 241 19.12 12.42 -6.57
C GLY A 241 20.43 12.90 -7.22
N ASN A 242 21.25 11.97 -7.73
CA ASN A 242 22.45 12.23 -8.55
C ASN A 242 22.17 12.28 -10.07
N GLY A 243 20.91 12.28 -10.50
CA GLY A 243 20.52 12.40 -11.90
C GLY A 243 20.77 11.14 -12.77
N THR A 244 21.03 9.98 -12.16
CA THR A 244 21.31 8.76 -12.94
C THR A 244 20.02 8.09 -13.41
N ALA A 245 19.86 7.87 -14.72
CA ALA A 245 18.67 7.25 -15.30
C ALA A 245 18.34 5.86 -14.71
N PHE A 246 19.38 5.10 -14.32
CA PHE A 246 19.22 3.82 -13.62
C PHE A 246 18.58 3.98 -12.22
N GLY A 247 18.83 5.09 -11.51
CA GLY A 247 18.19 5.41 -10.24
C GLY A 247 16.68 5.60 -10.38
N PHE A 248 16.23 6.35 -11.40
CA PHE A 248 14.80 6.51 -11.71
C PHE A 248 14.13 5.18 -12.04
N TRP A 249 14.75 4.36 -12.92
CA TRP A 249 14.22 3.03 -13.27
C TRP A 249 14.11 2.12 -12.05
N LEU A 250 15.16 2.02 -11.23
CA LEU A 250 15.19 1.18 -10.04
C LEU A 250 14.15 1.66 -9.01
N TYR A 251 14.01 2.98 -8.84
CA TYR A 251 12.99 3.57 -7.96
C TYR A 251 11.59 3.17 -8.42
N HIS A 252 11.28 3.33 -9.70
CA HIS A 252 9.99 2.97 -10.30
C HIS A 252 9.67 1.46 -10.07
N VAL A 253 10.65 0.57 -10.27
CA VAL A 253 10.51 -0.86 -9.96
C VAL A 253 10.25 -1.11 -8.47
N THR A 254 10.96 -0.43 -7.55
CA THR A 254 10.69 -0.59 -6.10
C THR A 254 9.30 -0.08 -5.69
N VAL A 255 8.78 0.97 -6.35
CA VAL A 255 7.41 1.46 -6.15
C VAL A 255 6.40 0.42 -6.63
N VAL A 256 6.58 -0.17 -7.81
CA VAL A 256 5.73 -1.28 -8.31
C VAL A 256 5.70 -2.43 -7.32
N CYS A 257 6.88 -2.93 -6.92
CA CYS A 257 6.98 -4.08 -6.02
C CYS A 257 6.38 -3.81 -4.63
N TYR A 258 6.51 -2.58 -4.12
CA TYR A 258 5.86 -2.18 -2.87
C TYR A 258 4.32 -2.19 -3.03
N HIS A 259 3.78 -1.44 -4.01
CA HIS A 259 2.33 -1.36 -4.21
C HIS A 259 1.68 -2.69 -4.61
N ALA A 260 2.39 -3.59 -5.29
CA ALA A 260 1.88 -4.91 -5.67
C ALA A 260 1.95 -5.96 -4.53
N PHE A 261 3.07 -6.04 -3.80
CA PHE A 261 3.33 -7.17 -2.90
C PHE A 261 3.22 -6.84 -1.41
N TYR A 262 3.27 -5.56 -1.01
CA TYR A 262 3.29 -5.18 0.42
C TYR A 262 2.06 -5.67 1.19
N LEU A 263 0.85 -5.40 0.69
CA LEU A 263 -0.39 -5.75 1.39
C LEU A 263 -0.64 -7.28 1.40
N PRO A 264 -0.42 -8.03 0.28
CA PRO A 264 -0.42 -9.49 0.30
C PRO A 264 0.56 -10.10 1.30
N LEU A 265 1.82 -9.63 1.34
CA LEU A 265 2.83 -10.10 2.28
C LEU A 265 2.36 -9.87 3.73
N LEU A 266 1.94 -8.65 4.04
CA LEU A 266 1.44 -8.25 5.35
C LEU A 266 0.24 -9.09 5.81
N TYR A 267 -0.72 -9.37 4.93
CA TYR A 267 -1.84 -10.26 5.24
C TYR A 267 -1.35 -11.67 5.57
N ILE A 268 -0.48 -12.25 4.74
CA ILE A 268 0.00 -13.63 4.89
C ILE A 268 0.89 -13.79 6.14
N THR A 269 1.76 -12.83 6.44
CA THR A 269 2.73 -12.96 7.54
C THR A 269 2.19 -12.60 8.93
N PHE A 270 0.96 -12.06 9.03
CA PHE A 270 0.37 -11.62 10.29
C PHE A 270 -1.10 -12.04 10.44
N LEU A 271 -1.96 -11.70 9.49
CA LEU A 271 -3.40 -11.90 9.63
C LEU A 271 -3.84 -13.35 9.40
N ALA A 272 -3.25 -14.02 8.41
CA ALA A 272 -3.51 -15.44 8.15
C ALA A 272 -3.06 -16.32 9.33
N ASP A 273 -1.87 -16.02 9.88
CA ASP A 273 -1.28 -16.67 11.06
C ASP A 273 -2.20 -16.53 12.28
N PHE A 274 -2.71 -15.32 12.55
CA PHE A 274 -3.67 -15.07 13.63
C PHE A 274 -5.01 -15.82 13.43
N PHE A 275 -5.58 -15.81 12.23
CA PHE A 275 -6.83 -16.56 11.96
C PHE A 275 -6.69 -18.07 12.08
N GLN A 276 -5.47 -18.61 12.01
CA GLN A 276 -5.16 -20.01 12.23
C GLN A 276 -4.97 -20.32 13.72
N GLU A 277 -4.42 -19.39 14.51
CA GLU A 277 -4.38 -19.50 15.98
C GLU A 277 -5.79 -19.44 16.60
N GLU A 278 -6.68 -18.58 16.11
CA GLU A 278 -8.09 -18.56 16.57
C GLU A 278 -8.82 -19.88 16.26
N ASP A 279 -8.59 -20.49 15.09
CA ASP A 279 -9.17 -21.80 14.74
C ASP A 279 -8.69 -22.90 15.68
N LEU A 280 -7.37 -23.00 15.89
CA LEU A 280 -6.77 -23.99 16.79
C LEU A 280 -7.24 -23.78 18.24
N HIS A 281 -7.40 -22.55 18.70
CA HIS A 281 -7.95 -22.29 20.03
C HIS A 281 -9.42 -22.73 20.14
N LEU A 282 -10.24 -22.46 19.11
CA LEU A 282 -11.64 -22.87 19.08
C LEU A 282 -11.78 -24.41 19.06
N GLU A 283 -10.95 -25.10 18.27
CA GLU A 283 -10.91 -26.56 18.21
C GLU A 283 -10.46 -27.19 19.54
N ASN A 284 -9.47 -26.62 20.22
CA ASN A 284 -9.06 -27.06 21.56
C ASN A 284 -10.16 -26.86 22.61
N VAL A 285 -10.88 -25.73 22.60
CA VAL A 285 -12.02 -25.49 23.50
C VAL A 285 -13.13 -26.52 23.24
N TYR A 286 -13.52 -26.70 21.98
CA TYR A 286 -14.53 -27.68 21.58
C TYR A 286 -14.14 -29.12 21.97
N TYR A 287 -12.87 -29.49 21.79
CA TYR A 287 -12.36 -30.79 22.22
C TYR A 287 -12.39 -30.96 23.75
N SER A 288 -12.10 -29.89 24.53
CA SER A 288 -12.26 -29.94 25.99
C SER A 288 -13.72 -30.04 26.43
N GLU A 289 -14.65 -29.34 25.78
CA GLU A 289 -16.09 -29.48 26.06
C GLU A 289 -16.60 -30.90 25.73
N MET A 290 -16.15 -31.50 24.63
CA MET A 290 -16.46 -32.90 24.30
C MET A 290 -15.89 -33.88 25.33
N LYS A 291 -14.67 -33.63 25.81
CA LYS A 291 -14.03 -34.46 26.83
C LYS A 291 -14.77 -34.37 28.17
N ASP A 292 -15.08 -33.16 28.63
CA ASP A 292 -15.80 -32.94 29.89
C ASP A 292 -17.26 -33.44 29.82
N ALA A 293 -17.83 -33.55 28.62
CA ALA A 293 -19.10 -34.24 28.34
C ALA A 293 -18.98 -35.78 28.23
N GLY A 294 -17.81 -36.36 28.49
CA GLY A 294 -17.59 -37.81 28.53
C GLY A 294 -17.49 -38.51 27.17
N PHE A 295 -17.49 -37.80 26.04
CA PHE A 295 -17.48 -38.42 24.69
C PHE A 295 -16.24 -39.27 24.38
N PHE A 296 -15.17 -39.15 25.17
CA PHE A 296 -13.94 -39.93 25.04
C PHE A 296 -13.74 -40.96 26.17
N GLU A 297 -14.63 -41.02 27.16
CA GLU A 297 -14.64 -42.07 28.19
C GLU A 297 -15.43 -43.28 27.68
N THR A 298 -14.83 -43.97 26.71
CA THR A 298 -15.24 -45.32 26.30
C THR A 298 -14.30 -46.32 26.96
N ASP A 299 -14.84 -47.20 27.79
CA ASP A 299 -14.07 -48.29 28.41
C ASP A 299 -13.59 -49.27 27.32
N TRP A 300 -12.29 -49.26 27.06
CA TRP A 300 -11.63 -50.27 26.20
C TRP A 300 -11.13 -51.42 27.08
N GLU A 301 -12.03 -52.38 27.35
CA GLU A 301 -11.71 -53.71 27.90
C GLU A 301 -10.90 -54.58 26.91
#